data_AF-D8RPQ1-F1
#
_entry.id   AF-D8RPQ1-F1
#
_cell.length_a   1.000
_cell.length_b   1.000
_cell.length_c   1.000
_cell.angle_alpha   90.00
_cell.angle_beta   90.00
_cell.angle_gamma   90.00
#
_symmetry.space_group_name_H-M   'P 1'
#
loop_
_entity.id
_entity.type
_entity.pdbx_description
1 polymer ?
#
loop_
_entity_poly.entity_id
_entity_poly.type
_entity_poly.pdbx_seq_one_letter_code
_entity_poly.pdbx_strand_id
1 'polypeptide(L)'
;MAGRNQSSSGIRVFASTTLSESPELRPKRPGERKGFVEEMRFVAMKLHTKDQAKEGGKEADVQPVGSWKPTIQGYLQFLVDNKLIYEVLEALVRRASHSFYTEFQDTGLERSEALAKDLEWFQEQGHELPEPSLDGKSYAEFLETIAEEDPPAFICHFYNYYFAHTAGGRFIGKKVADEILDGRELEFYKWKGELPKLLNAVRDKINRISEEWSREDKDRCLKETAKSFKYSGKILRKIISS
;
A
#
# COMPACT_ATOMS: atom_id res chain seq x y z
N MET A 1 14.11 23.92 -83.26
CA MET A 1 12.68 23.88 -82.89
C MET A 1 12.33 22.41 -82.68
N ALA A 2 12.37 21.87 -81.45
CA ALA A 2 11.35 21.97 -80.39
C ALA A 2 9.93 21.72 -80.96
N GLY A 3 9.15 20.72 -80.56
CA GLY A 3 9.32 19.67 -79.57
C GLY A 3 8.10 18.72 -79.58
N ARG A 4 8.22 17.57 -78.90
CA ARG A 4 7.09 16.80 -78.35
C ARG A 4 7.56 16.13 -77.08
N ASN A 5 6.99 16.54 -75.96
CA ASN A 5 6.83 15.68 -74.79
C ASN A 5 5.68 16.26 -73.96
N GLN A 6 4.54 15.57 -73.98
CA GLN A 6 3.52 15.69 -72.93
C GLN A 6 3.61 14.41 -72.11
N SER A 7 4.03 14.52 -70.86
CA SER A 7 3.84 13.51 -69.83
C SER A 7 3.15 14.19 -68.66
N SER A 8 1.93 13.76 -68.38
CA SER A 8 1.10 14.25 -67.28
C SER A 8 1.66 13.76 -65.95
N SER A 9 2.11 14.68 -65.09
CA SER A 9 2.48 14.39 -63.71
C SER A 9 1.22 14.31 -62.85
N GLY A 10 0.84 13.10 -62.46
CA GLY A 10 -0.19 12.86 -61.45
C GLY A 10 0.42 12.95 -60.06
N ILE A 11 0.00 13.94 -59.27
CA ILE A 11 0.35 14.08 -57.85
C ILE A 11 -0.29 12.94 -57.07
N ARG A 12 0.51 12.03 -56.53
CA ARG A 12 0.06 11.05 -55.52
C ARG A 12 0.18 11.68 -54.13
N VAL A 13 -0.96 12.06 -53.57
CA VAL A 13 -1.09 12.42 -52.15
C VAL A 13 -1.00 11.12 -51.35
N PHE A 14 0.08 10.94 -50.59
CA PHE A 14 0.18 9.86 -49.61
C PHE A 14 -0.63 10.25 -48.37
N ALA A 15 -1.80 9.64 -48.21
CA ALA A 15 -2.52 9.67 -46.94
C ALA A 15 -1.72 8.86 -45.91
N SER A 16 -1.15 9.55 -44.91
CA SER A 16 -0.54 8.90 -43.75
C SER A 16 -1.67 8.36 -42.87
N THR A 17 -1.97 7.08 -42.99
CA THR A 17 -2.90 6.38 -42.11
C THR A 17 -2.19 6.11 -40.80
N THR A 18 -2.45 6.92 -39.78
CA THR A 18 -2.09 6.58 -38.40
C THR A 18 -2.89 5.34 -38.00
N LEU A 19 -2.22 4.19 -37.96
CA LEU A 19 -2.79 2.96 -37.39
C LEU A 19 -3.03 3.21 -35.90
N SER A 20 -4.29 3.36 -35.52
CA SER A 20 -4.71 3.25 -34.12
C SER A 20 -4.43 1.82 -33.67
N GLU A 21 -3.46 1.63 -32.78
CA GLU A 21 -3.20 0.32 -32.18
C GLU A 21 -4.47 -0.21 -31.50
N SER A 22 -4.94 -1.38 -31.93
CA SER A 22 -6.03 -2.08 -31.26
C SER A 22 -5.59 -2.46 -29.83
N PRO A 23 -6.38 -2.16 -28.79
CA PRO A 23 -6.00 -2.38 -27.38
C PRO A 23 -5.70 -3.85 -27.02
N GLU A 24 -6.02 -4.81 -27.89
CA GLU A 24 -5.81 -6.24 -27.67
C GLU A 24 -4.39 -6.77 -27.95
N LEU A 25 -3.51 -5.99 -28.61
CA LEU A 25 -2.20 -6.49 -29.08
C LEU A 25 -1.01 -6.16 -28.16
N ARG A 26 -1.21 -5.40 -27.07
CA ARG A 26 -0.12 -5.11 -26.13
C ARG A 26 0.21 -6.33 -25.27
N PRO A 27 1.49 -6.63 -25.00
CA PRO A 27 1.87 -7.64 -24.01
C PRO A 27 1.20 -7.34 -22.67
N LYS A 28 0.38 -8.27 -22.16
CA LYS A 28 -0.29 -8.11 -20.87
C LYS A 28 0.73 -8.02 -19.75
N ARG A 29 0.50 -7.12 -18.80
CA ARG A 29 1.42 -6.91 -17.67
C ARG A 29 1.33 -8.06 -16.67
N PRO A 30 2.39 -8.31 -15.89
CA PRO A 30 2.35 -9.33 -14.83
C PRO A 30 1.19 -9.07 -13.87
N GLY A 31 0.34 -10.08 -13.66
CA GLY A 31 -0.83 -10.01 -12.79
C GLY A 31 -2.13 -9.55 -13.45
N GLU A 32 -2.07 -8.87 -14.61
CA GLU A 32 -3.24 -8.27 -15.27
C GLU A 32 -4.38 -9.29 -15.56
N ARG A 33 -4.03 -10.56 -15.84
CA ARG A 33 -5.02 -11.62 -16.09
C ARG A 33 -5.76 -12.12 -14.83
N LYS A 34 -5.26 -11.81 -13.64
CA LYS A 34 -5.79 -12.30 -12.35
C LYS A 34 -6.54 -11.23 -11.55
N GLY A 35 -6.61 -9.99 -12.06
CA GLY A 35 -7.17 -8.84 -11.37
C GLY A 35 -6.12 -7.83 -10.93
N PHE A 36 -6.55 -6.60 -10.69
CA PHE A 36 -5.67 -5.49 -10.40
C PHE A 36 -4.88 -5.66 -9.10
N VAL A 37 -5.45 -6.33 -8.09
CA VAL A 37 -4.73 -6.65 -6.84
C VAL A 37 -3.47 -7.48 -7.09
N GLU A 38 -3.48 -8.38 -8.09
CA GLU A 38 -2.28 -9.15 -8.42
C GLU A 38 -1.20 -8.26 -9.07
N GLU A 39 -1.58 -7.25 -9.86
CA GLU A 39 -0.64 -6.23 -10.33
C GLU A 39 -0.02 -5.47 -9.15
N MET A 40 -0.84 -5.05 -8.18
CA MET A 40 -0.37 -4.38 -6.95
C MET A 40 0.57 -5.27 -6.14
N ARG A 41 0.21 -6.55 -5.93
CA ARG A 41 1.06 -7.54 -5.26
C ARG A 41 2.40 -7.68 -5.98
N PHE A 42 2.40 -7.78 -7.31
CA PHE A 42 3.62 -7.93 -8.09
C PHE A 42 4.56 -6.72 -7.93
N VAL A 43 4.03 -5.50 -7.97
CA VAL A 43 4.83 -4.29 -7.73
C VAL A 43 5.35 -4.24 -6.29
N ALA A 44 4.51 -4.56 -5.30
CA ALA A 44 4.90 -4.60 -3.90
C ALA A 44 6.03 -5.61 -3.65
N MET A 45 5.94 -6.83 -4.20
CA MET A 45 6.97 -7.86 -4.03
C MET A 45 8.32 -7.46 -4.62
N LYS A 46 8.34 -6.75 -5.75
CA LYS A 46 9.59 -6.20 -6.32
C LYS A 46 10.30 -5.20 -5.41
N LEU A 47 9.57 -4.55 -4.52
CA LEU A 47 10.11 -3.55 -3.59
C LEU A 47 10.54 -4.14 -2.25
N HIS A 48 10.10 -5.36 -1.90
CA HIS A 48 10.58 -6.07 -0.72
C HIS A 48 12.03 -6.53 -0.92
N THR A 49 12.78 -6.62 0.17
CA THR A 49 14.09 -7.28 0.17
C THR A 49 13.90 -8.80 0.24
N LYS A 50 14.89 -9.58 -0.22
CA LYS A 50 14.85 -11.05 -0.11
C LYS A 50 14.74 -11.55 1.33
N ASP A 51 15.24 -10.77 2.29
CA ASP A 51 15.16 -11.08 3.72
C ASP A 51 13.76 -10.85 4.29
N GLN A 52 12.98 -9.92 3.70
CA GLN A 52 11.62 -9.61 4.11
C GLN A 52 10.58 -10.49 3.43
N ALA A 53 10.84 -10.93 2.19
CA ALA A 53 9.97 -11.84 1.45
C ALA A 53 10.78 -12.71 0.48
N LYS A 54 10.43 -14.00 0.36
CA LYS A 54 11.08 -14.95 -0.56
C LYS A 54 11.04 -14.48 -2.03
N GLU A 55 10.00 -13.75 -2.42
CA GLU A 55 9.81 -13.17 -3.75
C GLU A 55 10.41 -11.74 -3.88
N GLY A 56 11.14 -11.26 -2.87
CA GLY A 56 11.69 -9.91 -2.80
C GLY A 56 12.67 -9.59 -3.93
N GLY A 57 12.50 -8.42 -4.54
CA GLY A 57 13.32 -7.94 -5.66
C GLY A 57 14.52 -7.08 -5.28
N LYS A 58 14.61 -6.57 -4.04
CA LYS A 58 15.69 -5.68 -3.59
C LYS A 58 16.74 -6.38 -2.73
N GLU A 59 17.95 -5.82 -2.72
CA GLU A 59 18.98 -6.13 -1.74
C GLU A 59 18.65 -5.47 -0.39
N ALA A 60 19.17 -6.03 0.71
CA ALA A 60 18.89 -5.56 2.05
C ALA A 60 19.56 -4.20 2.33
N ASP A 61 18.74 -3.18 2.60
CA ASP A 61 19.19 -1.81 2.94
C ASP A 61 19.13 -1.54 4.46
N VAL A 62 18.64 -2.52 5.23
CA VAL A 62 18.53 -2.47 6.70
C VAL A 62 18.97 -3.81 7.26
N GLN A 63 19.44 -3.80 8.51
CA GLN A 63 19.71 -5.03 9.23
C GLN A 63 18.48 -5.97 9.20
N PRO A 64 18.68 -7.30 9.02
CA PRO A 64 17.60 -8.27 9.04
C PRO A 64 16.78 -8.16 10.33
N VAL A 65 15.47 -8.40 10.25
CA VAL A 65 14.57 -8.34 11.42
C VAL A 65 15.07 -9.21 12.58
N GLY A 66 15.77 -10.31 12.28
CA GLY A 66 16.37 -11.20 13.28
C GLY A 66 17.45 -10.55 14.16
N SER A 67 18.12 -9.49 13.70
CA SER A 67 19.16 -8.79 14.46
C SER A 67 18.68 -7.50 15.11
N TRP A 68 17.38 -7.20 15.02
CA TRP A 68 16.81 -6.01 15.64
C TRP A 68 16.87 -6.09 17.15
N LYS A 69 17.20 -4.96 17.78
CA LYS A 69 17.15 -4.75 19.22
C LYS A 69 16.05 -3.73 19.52
N PRO A 70 14.79 -4.17 19.65
CA PRO A 70 13.69 -3.25 19.90
C PRO A 70 13.78 -2.66 21.30
N THR A 71 13.24 -1.46 21.50
CA THR A 71 13.05 -0.85 22.81
C THR A 71 11.56 -0.60 23.07
N ILE A 72 11.15 -0.56 24.35
CA ILE A 72 9.76 -0.23 24.69
C ILE A 72 9.39 1.16 24.16
N GLN A 73 10.26 2.16 24.34
CA GLN A 73 10.02 3.52 23.86
C GLN A 73 9.88 3.58 22.33
N GLY A 74 10.78 2.95 21.59
CA GLY A 74 10.73 2.91 20.13
C GLY A 74 9.49 2.17 19.62
N TYR A 75 9.09 1.10 20.32
CA TYR A 75 7.89 0.35 19.99
C TYR A 75 6.60 1.13 20.32
N LEU A 76 6.55 1.86 21.44
CA LEU A 76 5.45 2.77 21.75
C LEU A 76 5.28 3.86 20.69
N GLN A 77 6.38 4.47 20.23
CA GLN A 77 6.31 5.43 19.13
C GLN A 77 5.76 4.79 17.85
N PHE A 78 6.19 3.56 17.54
CA PHE A 78 5.65 2.79 16.41
C PHE A 78 4.14 2.55 16.56
N LEU A 79 3.66 2.13 17.74
CA LEU A 79 2.24 1.87 17.98
C LEU A 79 1.39 3.15 17.92
N VAL A 80 1.85 4.26 18.52
CA VAL A 80 1.18 5.56 18.46
C VAL A 80 1.08 6.08 17.02
N ASP A 81 2.18 6.01 16.25
CA ASP A 81 2.18 6.44 14.85
C ASP A 81 1.22 5.57 14.00
N ASN A 82 1.23 4.25 14.20
CA ASN A 82 0.29 3.36 13.51
C ASN A 82 -1.16 3.67 13.90
N LYS A 83 -1.43 3.96 15.18
CA LYS A 83 -2.79 4.27 15.64
C LYS A 83 -3.33 5.48 14.90
N LEU A 84 -2.55 6.56 14.83
CA LEU A 84 -2.91 7.76 14.07
C LEU A 84 -3.21 7.43 12.60
N ILE A 85 -2.34 6.65 11.95
CA ILE A 85 -2.50 6.32 10.53
C ILE A 85 -3.74 5.46 10.29
N TYR A 86 -4.01 4.45 11.12
CA TYR A 86 -5.23 3.64 11.01
C TYR A 86 -6.49 4.46 11.30
N GLU A 87 -6.47 5.35 12.29
CA GLU A 87 -7.58 6.27 12.56
C GLU A 87 -7.90 7.14 11.34
N VAL A 88 -6.86 7.66 10.67
CA VAL A 88 -7.03 8.43 9.42
C VAL A 88 -7.58 7.57 8.29
N LEU A 89 -7.01 6.38 8.05
CA LEU A 89 -7.52 5.46 7.02
C LEU A 89 -9.00 5.13 7.23
N GLU A 90 -9.36 4.79 8.47
CA GLU A 90 -10.73 4.43 8.87
C GLU A 90 -11.69 5.64 8.79
N ALA A 91 -11.23 6.84 9.18
CA ALA A 91 -12.01 8.07 9.05
C ALA A 91 -12.25 8.46 7.59
N LEU A 92 -11.25 8.32 6.72
CA LEU A 92 -11.34 8.65 5.30
C LEU A 92 -12.34 7.76 4.56
N VAL A 93 -12.30 6.44 4.81
CA VAL A 93 -13.30 5.53 4.21
C VAL A 93 -14.70 5.76 4.76
N ARG A 94 -14.83 6.14 6.05
CA ARG A 94 -16.10 6.50 6.69
C ARG A 94 -16.68 7.80 6.15
N ARG A 95 -15.84 8.82 5.92
CA ARG A 95 -16.24 10.11 5.32
C ARG A 95 -16.80 9.91 3.92
N ALA A 96 -16.27 8.93 3.19
CA ALA A 96 -16.78 8.50 1.88
C ALA A 96 -16.95 9.65 0.87
N SER A 97 -15.93 10.51 0.75
CA SER A 97 -15.90 11.58 -0.27
C SER A 97 -15.99 11.05 -1.70
N HIS A 98 -15.60 9.80 -1.91
CA HIS A 98 -15.83 9.03 -3.13
C HIS A 98 -16.73 7.84 -2.81
N SER A 99 -17.75 7.59 -3.65
CA SER A 99 -18.82 6.61 -3.36
C SER A 99 -18.29 5.21 -3.04
N PHE A 100 -17.26 4.76 -3.76
CA PHE A 100 -16.69 3.43 -3.60
C PHE A 100 -15.88 3.26 -2.30
N TYR A 101 -15.59 4.32 -1.54
CA TYR A 101 -14.92 4.20 -0.24
C TYR A 101 -15.79 3.47 0.80
N THR A 102 -17.11 3.53 0.66
CA THR A 102 -18.04 2.77 1.51
C THR A 102 -17.81 1.27 1.47
N GLU A 103 -17.25 0.75 0.36
CA GLU A 103 -16.87 -0.67 0.23
C GLU A 103 -15.77 -1.06 1.22
N PHE A 104 -14.97 -0.11 1.71
CA PHE A 104 -13.85 -0.35 2.63
C PHE A 104 -14.16 0.00 4.09
N GLN A 105 -15.44 0.19 4.42
CA GLN A 105 -15.91 0.25 5.79
C GLN A 105 -16.15 -1.16 6.33
N ASP A 106 -15.97 -1.34 7.65
CA ASP A 106 -16.28 -2.57 8.39
C ASP A 106 -15.72 -3.85 7.74
N THR A 107 -14.47 -3.76 7.27
CA THR A 107 -13.78 -4.86 6.59
C THR A 107 -13.34 -5.97 7.55
N GLY A 108 -13.30 -5.67 8.85
CA GLY A 108 -12.70 -6.50 9.88
C GLY A 108 -11.18 -6.35 9.96
N LEU A 109 -10.56 -5.55 9.10
CA LEU A 109 -9.12 -5.29 9.10
C LEU A 109 -8.74 -4.05 9.93
N GLU A 110 -9.69 -3.22 10.32
CA GLU A 110 -9.54 -1.99 11.12
C GLU A 110 -8.70 -2.26 12.37
N ARG A 111 -7.78 -1.35 12.71
CA ARG A 111 -6.76 -1.56 13.76
C ARG A 111 -6.76 -0.49 14.84
N SER A 112 -7.41 0.65 14.64
CA SER A 112 -7.39 1.78 15.59
C SER A 112 -7.81 1.36 17.00
N GLU A 113 -8.91 0.62 17.13
CA GLU A 113 -9.42 0.12 18.42
C GLU A 113 -8.49 -0.89 19.08
N ALA A 114 -7.87 -1.77 18.29
CA ALA A 114 -6.92 -2.76 18.81
C ALA A 114 -5.68 -2.07 19.36
N LEU A 115 -5.15 -1.08 18.62
CA LEU A 115 -4.03 -0.26 19.06
C LEU A 115 -4.36 0.57 20.31
N ALA A 116 -5.58 1.11 20.41
CA ALA A 116 -6.01 1.84 21.60
C ALA A 116 -5.93 0.96 22.86
N LYS A 117 -6.38 -0.29 22.79
CA LYS A 117 -6.30 -1.25 23.90
C LYS A 117 -4.87 -1.60 24.28
N ASP A 118 -4.01 -1.80 23.28
CA ASP A 118 -2.61 -2.10 23.54
C ASP A 118 -1.89 -0.93 24.21
N LEU A 119 -2.15 0.31 23.75
CA LEU A 119 -1.58 1.51 24.35
C LEU A 119 -2.09 1.75 25.77
N GLU A 120 -3.38 1.53 26.04
CA GLU A 120 -3.95 1.56 27.39
C GLU A 120 -3.25 0.54 28.30
N TRP A 121 -3.04 -0.68 27.81
CA TRP A 121 -2.30 -1.69 28.56
C TRP A 121 -0.87 -1.24 28.90
N PHE A 122 -0.14 -0.61 27.97
CA PHE A 122 1.19 -0.05 28.27
C PHE A 122 1.14 1.06 29.34
N GLN A 123 0.10 1.91 29.33
CA GLN A 123 -0.09 2.92 30.38
C GLN A 123 -0.35 2.28 31.75
N GLU A 124 -1.14 1.20 31.81
CA GLU A 124 -1.35 0.43 33.03
C GLU A 124 -0.06 -0.21 33.57
N GLN A 125 0.91 -0.49 32.69
CA GLN A 125 2.25 -0.95 33.10
C GLN A 125 3.17 0.22 33.55
N GLY A 126 2.69 1.46 33.54
CA GLY A 126 3.44 2.64 33.97
C GLY A 126 4.29 3.29 32.88
N HIS A 127 4.06 2.97 31.60
CA HIS A 127 4.75 3.64 30.50
C HIS A 127 4.02 4.93 30.08
N GLU A 128 4.80 5.98 29.81
CA GLU A 128 4.29 7.20 29.18
C GLU A 128 4.16 7.00 27.67
N LEU A 129 3.01 7.42 27.11
CA LEU A 129 2.81 7.37 25.67
C LEU A 129 3.44 8.60 25.02
N PRO A 130 4.25 8.43 23.96
CA PRO A 130 4.76 9.56 23.20
C PRO A 130 3.63 10.20 22.37
N GLU A 131 3.84 11.45 21.97
CA GLU A 131 3.03 12.07 20.93
C GLU A 131 3.31 11.44 19.55
N PRO A 132 2.36 11.49 18.60
CA PRO A 132 2.63 11.04 17.24
C PRO A 132 3.82 11.79 16.62
N SER A 133 4.73 11.04 16.01
CA SER A 133 5.97 11.56 15.45
C SER A 133 5.71 12.40 14.19
N LEU A 134 6.71 13.18 13.77
CA LEU A 134 6.63 13.90 12.50
C LEU A 134 6.45 12.96 11.30
N ASP A 135 7.03 11.76 11.32
CA ASP A 135 6.85 10.80 10.24
C ASP A 135 5.40 10.24 10.22
N GLY A 136 4.82 9.98 11.39
CA GLY A 136 3.42 9.55 11.53
C GLY A 136 2.45 10.61 11.04
N LYS A 137 2.61 11.86 11.53
CA LYS A 137 1.83 13.03 11.11
C LYS A 137 1.94 13.31 9.62
N SER A 138 3.17 13.32 9.08
CA SER A 138 3.40 13.54 7.65
C SER A 138 2.74 12.48 6.77
N TYR A 139 2.61 11.24 7.26
CA TYR A 139 1.93 10.20 6.50
C TYR A 139 0.40 10.35 6.58
N ALA A 140 -0.13 10.61 7.77
CA ALA A 140 -1.53 10.92 7.98
C ALA A 140 -2.02 12.07 7.08
N GLU A 141 -1.35 13.22 7.11
CA GLU A 141 -1.66 14.38 6.27
C GLU A 141 -1.59 14.06 4.77
N PHE A 142 -0.60 13.25 4.37
CA PHE A 142 -0.47 12.82 2.99
C PHE A 142 -1.65 11.93 2.55
N LEU A 143 -2.09 11.01 3.42
CA LEU A 143 -3.25 10.15 3.15
C LEU A 143 -4.54 10.97 2.99
N GLU A 144 -4.74 11.99 3.84
CA GLU A 144 -5.89 12.87 3.74
C GLU A 144 -5.92 13.62 2.41
N THR A 145 -4.77 14.09 1.95
CA THR A 145 -4.63 14.80 0.67
C THR A 145 -4.99 13.89 -0.51
N ILE A 146 -4.35 12.70 -0.62
CA ILE A 146 -4.58 11.81 -1.76
C ILE A 146 -5.97 11.17 -1.74
N ALA A 147 -6.61 11.02 -0.57
CA ALA A 147 -7.96 10.50 -0.49
C ALA A 147 -8.98 11.41 -1.19
N GLU A 148 -8.73 12.73 -1.24
CA GLU A 148 -9.56 13.67 -1.98
C GLU A 148 -9.09 13.83 -3.43
N GLU A 149 -7.78 13.99 -3.63
CA GLU A 149 -7.20 14.40 -4.92
C GLU A 149 -6.95 13.25 -5.90
N ASP A 150 -6.60 12.05 -5.41
CA ASP A 150 -6.26 10.90 -6.25
C ASP A 150 -6.71 9.57 -5.60
N PRO A 151 -8.00 9.21 -5.71
CA PRO A 151 -8.56 8.02 -5.07
C PRO A 151 -7.86 6.69 -5.46
N PRO A 152 -7.44 6.46 -6.71
CA PRO A 152 -6.59 5.32 -7.06
C PRO A 152 -5.26 5.27 -6.29
N ALA A 153 -4.60 6.40 -6.09
CA ALA A 153 -3.39 6.51 -5.25
C ALA A 153 -3.71 6.17 -3.79
N PHE A 154 -4.80 6.69 -3.23
CA PHE A 154 -5.25 6.35 -1.88
C PHE A 154 -5.45 4.84 -1.69
N ILE A 155 -6.13 4.17 -2.63
CA ILE A 155 -6.33 2.71 -2.58
C ILE A 155 -5.00 1.94 -2.63
N CYS A 156 -3.97 2.45 -3.33
CA CYS A 156 -2.63 1.87 -3.26
C CYS A 156 -2.09 1.85 -1.83
N HIS A 157 -2.21 2.98 -1.14
CA HIS A 157 -1.75 3.11 0.23
C HIS A 157 -2.57 2.27 1.20
N PHE A 158 -3.90 2.28 1.08
CA PHE A 158 -4.80 1.44 1.85
C PHE A 158 -4.40 -0.04 1.73
N TYR A 159 -4.29 -0.55 0.50
CA TYR A 159 -3.90 -1.93 0.25
C TYR A 159 -2.54 -2.26 0.86
N ASN A 160 -1.49 -1.49 0.54
CA ASN A 160 -0.15 -1.83 1.00
C ASN A 160 -0.03 -1.74 2.53
N TYR A 161 -0.69 -0.79 3.17
CA TYR A 161 -0.59 -0.60 4.62
C TYR A 161 -1.28 -1.74 5.39
N TYR A 162 -2.54 -2.05 5.06
CA TYR A 162 -3.27 -3.17 5.69
C TYR A 162 -2.62 -4.51 5.39
N PHE A 163 -2.28 -4.79 4.12
CA PHE A 163 -1.77 -6.10 3.75
C PHE A 163 -0.34 -6.35 4.28
N ALA A 164 0.50 -5.32 4.35
CA ALA A 164 1.83 -5.46 4.98
C ALA A 164 1.72 -5.87 6.45
N HIS A 165 0.77 -5.30 7.20
CA HIS A 165 0.55 -5.65 8.61
C HIS A 165 0.15 -7.11 8.79
N THR A 166 -0.77 -7.60 7.96
CA THR A 166 -1.27 -8.99 8.01
C THR A 166 -0.25 -10.05 7.60
N ALA A 167 0.82 -9.65 6.91
CA ALA A 167 1.92 -10.52 6.48
C ALA A 167 3.17 -10.29 7.35
N GLY A 168 4.06 -9.40 6.92
CA GLY A 168 5.33 -9.14 7.60
C GLY A 168 5.14 -8.53 9.01
N GLY A 169 4.09 -7.73 9.20
CA GLY A 169 3.78 -7.11 10.49
C GLY A 169 3.59 -8.11 11.62
N ARG A 170 2.94 -9.26 11.36
CA ARG A 170 2.76 -10.33 12.36
C ARG A 170 4.08 -10.97 12.79
N PHE A 171 5.01 -11.19 11.85
CA PHE A 171 6.34 -11.71 12.17
C PHE A 171 7.13 -10.72 13.03
N ILE A 172 7.11 -9.44 12.65
CA ILE A 172 7.75 -8.36 13.41
C ILE A 172 7.15 -8.26 14.81
N GLY A 173 5.82 -8.26 14.92
CA GLY A 173 5.11 -8.22 16.20
C GLY A 173 5.50 -9.35 17.14
N LYS A 174 5.54 -10.58 16.63
CA LYS A 174 6.01 -11.74 17.40
C LYS A 174 7.45 -11.55 17.88
N LYS A 175 8.36 -11.12 17.00
CA LYS A 175 9.77 -10.91 17.35
C LYS A 175 9.92 -9.83 18.42
N VAL A 176 9.19 -8.72 18.32
CA VAL A 176 9.22 -7.66 19.35
C VAL A 176 8.65 -8.20 20.67
N ALA A 177 7.52 -8.90 20.63
CA ALA A 177 6.91 -9.48 21.83
C ALA A 177 7.85 -10.44 22.56
N ASP A 178 8.54 -11.31 21.82
CA ASP A 178 9.50 -12.28 22.38
C ASP A 178 10.71 -11.57 23.04
N GLU A 179 11.10 -10.38 22.57
CA GLU A 179 12.27 -9.65 23.08
C GLU A 179 11.97 -8.70 24.24
N ILE A 180 10.81 -8.01 24.22
CA ILE A 180 10.53 -6.93 25.18
C ILE A 180 9.17 -7.02 25.88
N LEU A 181 8.30 -7.99 25.53
CA LEU A 181 6.96 -8.14 26.11
C LEU A 181 6.70 -9.53 26.70
N ASP A 182 7.75 -10.29 27.04
CA ASP A 182 7.66 -11.66 27.57
C ASP A 182 6.76 -12.59 26.73
N GLY A 183 6.79 -12.42 25.41
CA GLY A 183 6.00 -13.22 24.45
C GLY A 183 4.51 -12.84 24.39
N ARG A 184 4.08 -11.73 25.01
CA ARG A 184 2.69 -11.25 24.97
C ARG A 184 2.28 -10.88 23.54
N GLU A 185 1.25 -11.55 23.03
CA GLU A 185 0.62 -11.15 21.77
C GLU A 185 -0.37 -10.01 22.01
N LEU A 186 -0.06 -8.85 21.42
CA LEU A 186 -0.89 -7.65 21.42
C LEU A 186 -2.16 -7.79 20.55
N GLU A 187 -3.20 -7.03 20.87
CA GLU A 187 -4.47 -7.00 20.14
C GLU A 187 -4.29 -6.52 18.70
N PHE A 188 -3.31 -5.65 18.44
CA PHE A 188 -2.95 -5.15 17.12
C PHE A 188 -2.73 -6.29 16.10
N TYR A 189 -2.27 -7.46 16.55
CA TYR A 189 -1.97 -8.64 15.73
C TYR A 189 -3.07 -9.71 15.76
N LYS A 190 -4.24 -9.42 16.35
CA LYS A 190 -5.38 -10.35 16.44
C LYS A 190 -6.56 -9.84 15.63
N TRP A 191 -7.27 -10.75 14.96
CA TRP A 191 -8.45 -10.44 14.15
C TRP A 191 -9.65 -11.23 14.64
N LYS A 192 -10.83 -10.61 14.60
CA LYS A 192 -12.10 -11.31 14.78
C LYS A 192 -12.45 -12.00 13.46
N GLY A 193 -12.39 -13.33 13.45
CA GLY A 193 -12.69 -14.15 12.28
C GLY A 193 -11.46 -14.64 11.52
N GLU A 194 -11.70 -15.31 10.40
CA GLU A 194 -10.64 -15.93 9.60
C GLU A 194 -9.95 -14.89 8.70
N LEU A 195 -8.72 -14.51 9.06
CA LEU A 195 -7.94 -13.51 8.33
C LEU A 195 -7.86 -13.75 6.81
N PRO A 196 -7.68 -14.99 6.28
CA PRO A 196 -7.72 -15.22 4.84
C PRO A 196 -9.04 -14.81 4.16
N LYS A 197 -10.18 -15.02 4.84
CA LYS A 197 -11.50 -14.62 4.33
C LYS A 197 -11.64 -13.09 4.31
N LEU A 198 -11.21 -12.41 5.38
CA LEU A 198 -11.21 -10.94 5.46
C LEU A 198 -10.35 -10.33 4.34
N LEU A 199 -9.14 -10.85 4.17
CA LEU A 199 -8.23 -10.40 3.12
C LEU A 199 -8.82 -10.61 1.72
N ASN A 200 -9.38 -11.79 1.43
CA ASN A 200 -9.98 -12.07 0.13
C ASN A 200 -11.17 -11.14 -0.16
N ALA A 201 -12.03 -10.88 0.82
CA ALA A 201 -13.14 -9.95 0.65
C ALA A 201 -12.66 -8.54 0.25
N VAL A 202 -11.58 -8.04 0.87
CA VAL A 202 -10.98 -6.75 0.48
C VAL A 202 -10.34 -6.81 -0.90
N ARG A 203 -9.67 -7.91 -1.27
CA ARG A 203 -9.10 -8.09 -2.62
C ARG A 203 -10.20 -8.04 -3.69
N ASP A 204 -11.31 -8.73 -3.47
CA ASP A 204 -12.43 -8.78 -4.41
C ASP A 204 -13.07 -7.40 -4.58
N LYS A 205 -13.21 -6.64 -3.48
CA LYS A 205 -13.66 -5.23 -3.51
C LYS A 205 -12.72 -4.35 -4.34
N ILE A 206 -11.40 -4.42 -4.13
CA ILE A 206 -10.41 -3.65 -4.92
C ILE A 206 -10.48 -4.04 -6.40
N ASN A 207 -10.53 -5.34 -6.71
CA ASN A 207 -10.64 -5.81 -8.09
C ASN A 207 -11.88 -5.22 -8.78
N ARG A 208 -13.05 -5.32 -8.14
CA ARG A 208 -14.31 -4.80 -8.67
C ARG A 208 -14.25 -3.29 -8.93
N ILE A 209 -13.84 -2.48 -7.95
CA ILE A 209 -13.80 -1.01 -8.17
C ILE A 209 -12.79 -0.62 -9.26
N SER A 210 -11.74 -1.42 -9.45
CA SER A 210 -10.72 -1.17 -10.46
C SER A 210 -11.14 -1.58 -11.87
N GLU A 211 -12.27 -2.28 -12.06
CA GLU A 211 -12.80 -2.60 -13.39
C GLU A 211 -13.19 -1.33 -14.15
N GLU A 212 -13.67 -0.31 -13.43
CA GLU A 212 -14.08 0.98 -13.99
C GLU A 212 -12.90 1.95 -14.19
N TRP A 213 -11.72 1.64 -13.64
CA TRP A 213 -10.55 2.51 -13.73
C TRP A 213 -9.91 2.44 -15.11
N SER A 214 -9.50 3.62 -15.60
CA SER A 214 -8.64 3.70 -16.78
C SER A 214 -7.29 3.04 -16.51
N ARG A 215 -6.53 2.77 -17.58
CA ARG A 215 -5.18 2.22 -17.41
C ARG A 215 -4.26 3.23 -16.71
N GLU A 216 -4.48 4.52 -16.96
CA GLU A 216 -3.78 5.64 -16.35
C GLU A 216 -4.02 5.67 -14.84
N ASP A 217 -5.26 5.46 -14.39
CA ASP A 217 -5.62 5.42 -12.96
C ASP A 217 -4.95 4.24 -12.26
N LYS A 218 -5.01 3.06 -12.87
CA LYS A 218 -4.29 1.87 -12.39
C LYS A 218 -2.78 2.13 -12.31
N ASP A 219 -2.22 2.86 -13.26
CA ASP A 219 -0.79 3.16 -13.30
C ASP A 219 -0.38 4.18 -12.24
N ARG A 220 -1.22 5.17 -11.95
CA ARG A 220 -1.01 6.10 -10.82
C ARG A 220 -1.03 5.34 -9.50
N CYS A 221 -2.03 4.48 -9.30
CA CYS A 221 -2.10 3.58 -8.14
C CYS A 221 -0.80 2.76 -7.99
N LEU A 222 -0.36 2.06 -9.03
CA LEU A 222 0.85 1.23 -8.94
C LEU A 222 2.13 2.05 -8.64
N LYS A 223 2.25 3.28 -9.16
CA LYS A 223 3.40 4.17 -8.93
C LYS A 223 3.54 4.60 -7.46
N GLU A 224 2.43 4.70 -6.72
CA GLU A 224 2.44 5.08 -5.31
C GLU A 224 3.00 3.99 -4.38
N THR A 225 3.14 2.75 -4.85
CA THR A 225 3.64 1.63 -4.03
C THR A 225 4.99 1.97 -3.38
N ALA A 226 5.92 2.57 -4.14
CA ALA A 226 7.24 2.95 -3.60
C ALA A 226 7.13 4.01 -2.50
N LYS A 227 6.19 4.94 -2.62
CA LYS A 227 5.94 5.99 -1.64
C LYS A 227 5.31 5.42 -0.37
N SER A 228 4.35 4.51 -0.50
CA SER A 228 3.77 3.76 0.62
C SER A 228 4.84 3.03 1.44
N PHE A 229 5.77 2.32 0.78
CA PHE A 229 6.90 1.66 1.44
C PHE A 229 7.86 2.64 2.12
N LYS A 230 8.09 3.80 1.51
CA LYS A 230 8.95 4.84 2.11
C LYS A 230 8.35 5.35 3.42
N TYR A 231 7.05 5.63 3.44
CA TYR A 231 6.36 6.06 4.65
C TYR A 231 6.32 4.95 5.70
N SER A 232 5.81 3.76 5.34
CA SER A 232 5.69 2.64 6.30
C SER A 232 7.06 2.22 6.86
N GLY A 233 8.12 2.23 6.04
CA GLY A 233 9.48 1.96 6.48
C GLY A 233 10.02 2.97 7.49
N LYS A 234 9.64 4.26 7.41
CA LYS A 234 10.01 5.27 8.42
C LYS A 234 9.35 4.99 9.77
N ILE A 235 8.07 4.62 9.75
CA ILE A 235 7.34 4.24 10.97
C ILE A 235 7.93 2.96 11.55
N LEU A 236 8.18 1.96 10.72
CA LEU A 236 8.74 0.69 11.14
C LEU A 236 10.11 0.83 11.82
N ARG A 237 10.95 1.75 11.35
CA ARG A 237 12.27 2.02 11.97
C ARG A 237 12.17 2.58 13.39
N LYS A 238 11.02 3.13 13.82
CA LYS A 238 10.84 3.60 15.20
C LYS A 238 11.06 2.48 16.22
N ILE A 239 10.69 1.24 15.87
CA ILE A 239 10.88 0.04 16.71
C ILE A 239 12.33 -0.10 17.21
N ILE A 240 13.30 0.22 16.35
CA ILE A 240 14.74 0.08 16.64
C ILE A 240 15.42 1.44 16.86
N SER A 241 14.66 2.53 16.90
CA SER A 241 15.18 3.86 17.18
C SER A 241 15.19 4.07 18.70
N SER A 242 16.32 4.55 19.21
CA SER A 242 16.51 4.99 20.60
C SER A 242 16.00 6.40 20.80
#